data_AF-G9QIE6-F1
#
_entry.id   AF-G9QIE6-F1
#
_cell.length_a   1.000
_cell.length_b   1.000
_cell.length_c   1.000
_cell.angle_alpha   90.00
_cell.angle_beta   90.00
_cell.angle_gamma   90.00
#
_symmetry.space_group_name_H-M   'P 1'
#
loop_
_entity.id
_entity.type
_entity.pdbx_description
1 polymer ?
#
loop_
_entity_poly.entity_id
_entity_poly.type
_entity_poly.pdbx_seq_one_letter_code
_entity_poly.pdbx_strand_id
1 'polypeptide(L)'
;MKKVFVFITFILLFAVIVPLQQAEASTGYHVVKVSTTLNVREKPSPKAKVIGSLKNGTVVYVYNTAPGGWSKIKYNNKDGYVASIYLVQQGTAKTVFSKKAVITASPSLKVREKPSPNARVIGTLKKGAVIYVYAAKDGGWSEIRYNGKTAYVATSFFRFTSRLTINEAKQLILQSFPHPDTEVKMIYYEKERDVYRARVGYKNFAYGYWYVIIDPDNGAMKND
;
A
#
# COMPACT_ATOMS: atom_id res chain seq x y z
N MET A 1 -0.90 -69.01 36.24
CA MET A 1 -1.74 -67.79 36.32
C MET A 1 -1.04 -66.68 35.54
N LYS A 2 -1.68 -66.20 34.46
CA LYS A 2 -1.14 -65.19 33.53
C LYS A 2 -1.02 -63.83 34.24
N LYS A 3 0.12 -63.15 34.12
CA LYS A 3 0.22 -61.71 34.39
C LYS A 3 0.85 -61.03 33.18
N VAL A 4 -0.03 -60.43 32.39
CA VAL A 4 0.30 -59.45 31.35
C VAL A 4 0.54 -58.12 32.07
N PHE A 5 1.64 -57.42 31.76
CA PHE A 5 1.75 -56.00 32.09
C PHE A 5 2.15 -55.20 30.86
N VAL A 6 1.28 -54.23 30.60
CA VAL A 6 1.14 -53.37 29.44
C VAL A 6 2.21 -52.28 29.47
N PHE A 7 2.96 -52.12 28.38
CA PHE A 7 3.80 -50.94 28.15
C PHE A 7 2.89 -49.77 27.74
N ILE A 8 2.61 -48.87 28.68
CA ILE A 8 1.95 -47.59 28.38
C ILE A 8 3.01 -46.65 27.78
N THR A 9 2.97 -46.48 26.46
CA THR A 9 3.75 -45.46 25.76
C THR A 9 3.21 -44.08 26.13
N PHE A 10 4.00 -43.31 26.87
CA PHE A 10 3.73 -41.92 27.22
C PHE A 10 4.03 -41.04 26.00
N ILE A 11 3.03 -40.80 25.14
CA ILE A 11 3.13 -39.82 24.06
C ILE A 11 3.11 -38.44 24.72
N LEU A 12 4.30 -37.85 24.86
CA LEU A 12 4.50 -36.46 25.23
C LEU A 12 3.84 -35.58 24.15
N LEU A 13 2.63 -35.12 24.45
CA LEU A 13 1.88 -34.15 23.66
C LEU A 13 2.61 -32.80 23.74
N PHE A 14 3.67 -32.63 22.96
CA PHE A 14 4.20 -31.30 22.68
C PHE A 14 3.12 -30.57 21.89
N ALA A 15 2.31 -29.78 22.58
CA ALA A 15 1.50 -28.77 21.95
C ALA A 15 2.47 -27.80 21.28
N VAL A 16 2.77 -28.02 20.01
CA VAL A 16 3.33 -26.99 19.15
C VAL A 16 2.24 -25.93 19.09
N ILE A 17 2.33 -24.95 19.98
CA ILE A 17 1.57 -23.72 19.89
C ILE A 17 2.11 -23.06 18.63
N VAL A 18 1.48 -23.36 17.49
CA VAL A 18 1.66 -22.58 16.28
C VAL A 18 1.14 -21.20 16.65
N PRO A 19 2.01 -20.17 16.75
CA PRO A 19 1.50 -18.83 16.96
C PRO A 19 0.54 -18.55 15.81
N LEU A 20 -0.71 -18.20 16.15
CA LEU A 20 -1.67 -17.69 15.18
C LEU A 20 -1.00 -16.47 14.54
N GLN A 21 -0.43 -16.67 13.36
CA GLN A 21 0.21 -15.61 12.61
C GLN A 21 -0.93 -14.72 12.10
N GLN A 22 -1.27 -13.73 12.92
CA GLN A 22 -2.29 -12.76 12.62
C GLN A 22 -1.82 -11.99 11.40
N ALA A 23 -2.55 -12.13 10.29
CA ALA A 23 -2.28 -11.36 9.09
C ALA A 23 -2.47 -9.88 9.44
N GLU A 24 -1.37 -9.16 9.61
CA GLU A 24 -1.42 -7.71 9.73
C GLU A 24 -1.89 -7.17 8.38
N ALA A 25 -3.12 -6.65 8.35
CA ALA A 25 -3.66 -6.00 7.18
C ALA A 25 -2.82 -4.75 6.89
N SER A 26 -2.06 -4.77 5.79
CA SER A 26 -1.40 -3.55 5.27
C SER A 26 -2.44 -2.49 4.87
N THR A 27 -2.06 -1.23 4.72
CA THR A 27 -2.98 -0.19 4.23
C THR A 27 -3.47 -0.51 2.81
N GLY A 28 -4.71 -0.15 2.49
CA GLY A 28 -5.28 -0.44 1.16
C GLY A 28 -6.73 -0.88 1.17
N TYR A 29 -7.25 -1.20 -0.02
CA TYR A 29 -8.59 -1.78 -0.16
C TYR A 29 -8.63 -3.22 0.35
N HIS A 30 -9.65 -3.52 1.13
CA HIS A 30 -9.94 -4.84 1.68
C HIS A 30 -11.40 -5.17 1.45
N VAL A 31 -11.69 -6.45 1.24
CA VAL A 31 -13.03 -6.99 1.21
C VAL A 31 -13.34 -7.57 2.58
N VAL A 32 -14.48 -7.20 3.15
CA VAL A 32 -15.03 -7.80 4.36
C VAL A 32 -15.44 -9.24 4.07
N LYS A 33 -14.95 -10.19 4.86
CA LYS A 33 -15.30 -11.61 4.79
C LYS A 33 -15.88 -12.07 6.13
N VAL A 34 -17.22 -12.15 6.18
CA VAL A 34 -18.00 -12.57 7.36
C VAL A 34 -19.21 -13.37 6.92
N SER A 35 -19.79 -14.20 7.80
CA SER A 35 -21.03 -14.94 7.52
C SER A 35 -22.28 -14.06 7.64
N THR A 36 -22.24 -13.00 8.46
CA THR A 36 -23.37 -12.09 8.70
C THR A 36 -22.95 -10.63 8.49
N THR A 37 -22.49 -9.96 9.54
CA THR A 37 -22.05 -8.56 9.52
C THR A 37 -20.80 -8.36 10.38
N LEU A 38 -19.99 -7.37 9.99
CA LEU A 38 -18.81 -6.94 10.73
C LEU A 38 -19.12 -5.62 11.45
N ASN A 39 -19.02 -5.61 12.78
CA ASN A 39 -19.25 -4.40 13.56
C ASN A 39 -18.15 -3.36 13.35
N VAL A 40 -18.55 -2.11 13.15
CA VAL A 40 -17.68 -0.93 13.19
C VAL A 40 -17.79 -0.31 14.58
N ARG A 41 -16.65 -0.10 15.24
CA ARG A 41 -16.57 0.42 16.61
C ARG A 41 -15.85 1.76 16.68
N GLU A 42 -16.16 2.55 17.71
CA GLU A 42 -15.59 3.88 17.90
C GLU A 42 -14.11 3.87 18.34
N LYS A 43 -13.66 2.78 18.97
CA LYS A 43 -12.27 2.56 19.43
C LYS A 43 -11.81 1.14 19.09
N PRO A 44 -10.50 0.86 18.97
CA PRO A 44 -9.95 -0.46 18.67
C PRO A 44 -10.05 -1.40 19.88
N SER A 45 -11.26 -1.74 20.28
CA SER A 45 -11.53 -2.59 21.44
C SER A 45 -12.87 -3.33 21.29
N PRO A 46 -12.94 -4.61 21.70
CA PRO A 46 -14.19 -5.36 21.65
C PRO A 46 -15.28 -4.80 22.58
N LYS A 47 -14.88 -3.99 23.58
CA LYS A 47 -15.80 -3.33 24.53
C LYS A 47 -16.23 -1.93 24.07
N ALA A 48 -15.68 -1.41 22.98
CA ALA A 48 -16.02 -0.09 22.47
C ALA A 48 -17.43 -0.06 21.87
N LYS A 49 -18.08 1.11 21.94
CA LYS A 49 -19.39 1.36 21.34
C LYS A 49 -19.41 0.96 19.86
N VAL A 50 -20.43 0.22 19.45
CA VAL A 50 -20.70 -0.08 18.05
C VAL A 50 -21.36 1.13 17.41
N ILE A 51 -20.79 1.65 16.33
CA ILE A 51 -21.25 2.83 15.60
C ILE A 51 -21.82 2.50 14.22
N GLY A 52 -21.75 1.22 13.83
CA GLY A 52 -22.27 0.74 12.56
C GLY A 52 -21.92 -0.71 12.30
N SER A 53 -22.25 -1.19 11.11
CA SER A 53 -21.87 -2.53 10.65
C SER A 53 -21.65 -2.55 9.15
N LEU A 54 -20.85 -3.51 8.68
CA LEU A 54 -20.54 -3.76 7.29
C LEU A 54 -21.05 -5.14 6.90
N LYS A 55 -21.54 -5.29 5.68
CA LYS A 55 -22.00 -6.58 5.17
C LYS A 55 -20.82 -7.38 4.60
N ASN A 56 -21.00 -8.69 4.46
CA ASN A 56 -20.06 -9.51 3.71
C ASN A 56 -19.87 -8.96 2.29
N GLY A 57 -18.64 -8.96 1.78
CA GLY A 57 -18.30 -8.42 0.47
C GLY A 57 -18.16 -6.89 0.42
N THR A 58 -18.48 -6.16 1.49
CA THR A 58 -18.24 -4.71 1.53
C THR A 58 -16.75 -4.42 1.35
N VAL A 59 -16.43 -3.56 0.38
CA VAL A 59 -15.07 -3.08 0.18
C VAL A 59 -14.85 -1.88 1.11
N VAL A 60 -13.80 -1.95 1.93
CA VAL A 60 -13.36 -0.86 2.80
C VAL A 60 -11.91 -0.51 2.49
N TYR A 61 -11.55 0.73 2.77
CA TYR A 61 -10.14 1.11 2.81
C TYR A 61 -9.63 1.07 4.25
N VAL A 62 -8.54 0.35 4.47
CA VAL A 62 -7.83 0.30 5.76
C VAL A 62 -6.77 1.40 5.78
N TYR A 63 -6.92 2.33 6.73
CA TYR A 63 -6.09 3.53 6.86
C TYR A 63 -4.84 3.25 7.69
N ASN A 64 -4.99 2.44 8.75
CA ASN A 64 -3.90 1.96 9.58
C ASN A 64 -4.37 0.75 10.39
N THR A 65 -3.43 -0.02 10.93
CA THR A 65 -3.66 -1.00 11.98
C THR A 65 -3.54 -0.36 13.35
N ALA A 66 -4.34 -0.85 14.30
CA ALA A 66 -4.28 -0.50 15.70
C ALA A 66 -3.98 -1.77 16.53
N PRO A 67 -3.38 -1.62 17.73
CA PRO A 67 -3.02 -2.75 18.58
C PRO A 67 -4.18 -3.71 18.82
N GLY A 68 -3.88 -5.00 18.96
CA GLY A 68 -4.89 -6.03 19.25
C GLY A 68 -5.72 -6.45 18.03
N GLY A 69 -5.19 -6.30 16.81
CA GLY A 69 -5.82 -6.81 15.59
C GLY A 69 -7.00 -5.99 15.09
N TRP A 70 -6.92 -4.66 15.23
CA TRP A 70 -7.93 -3.74 14.73
C TRP A 70 -7.42 -2.98 13.51
N SER A 71 -8.32 -2.70 12.57
CA SER A 71 -8.07 -1.87 11.41
C SER A 71 -8.94 -0.63 11.47
N LYS A 72 -8.30 0.54 11.29
CA LYS A 72 -8.97 1.83 11.21
C LYS A 72 -9.52 2.03 9.80
N ILE A 73 -10.79 2.41 9.70
CA ILE A 73 -11.51 2.74 8.47
C ILE A 73 -12.22 4.09 8.62
N LYS A 74 -12.70 4.67 7.51
CA LYS A 74 -13.73 5.70 7.56
C LYS A 74 -15.11 5.07 7.43
N TYR A 75 -16.02 5.48 8.31
CA TYR A 75 -17.41 5.08 8.31
C TYR A 75 -18.27 6.30 8.58
N ASN A 76 -19.17 6.64 7.64
CA ASN A 76 -19.99 7.86 7.69
C ASN A 76 -19.16 9.13 7.99
N ASN A 77 -18.05 9.31 7.27
CA ASN A 77 -17.09 10.42 7.42
C ASN A 77 -16.38 10.52 8.78
N LYS A 78 -16.55 9.54 9.69
CA LYS A 78 -15.86 9.47 10.98
C LYS A 78 -14.89 8.29 11.02
N ASP A 79 -13.96 8.34 11.96
CA ASP A 79 -13.06 7.20 12.21
C ASP A 79 -13.85 6.05 12.86
N GLY A 80 -13.63 4.85 12.35
CA GLY A 80 -14.16 3.62 12.90
C GLY A 80 -13.12 2.51 12.90
N TYR A 81 -13.33 1.49 13.73
CA TYR A 81 -12.42 0.36 13.89
C TYR A 81 -13.16 -0.95 13.67
N VAL A 82 -12.57 -1.83 12.88
CA VAL A 82 -13.08 -3.18 12.61
C VAL A 82 -12.00 -4.21 12.94
N ALA A 83 -12.38 -5.44 13.27
CA ALA A 83 -11.39 -6.48 13.53
C ALA A 83 -10.72 -6.92 12.22
N SER A 84 -9.39 -6.83 12.17
CA SER A 84 -8.58 -7.07 10.96
C SER A 84 -8.70 -8.48 10.42
N ILE A 85 -8.99 -9.46 11.29
CA ILE A 85 -9.14 -10.87 10.91
C ILE A 85 -10.25 -11.11 9.87
N TYR A 86 -11.21 -10.20 9.74
CA TYR A 86 -12.30 -10.29 8.78
C TYR A 86 -12.06 -9.50 7.50
N LEU A 87 -10.85 -8.98 7.31
CA LEU A 87 -10.47 -8.20 6.14
C LEU A 87 -9.49 -8.99 5.28
N VAL A 88 -9.85 -9.17 4.01
CA VAL A 88 -8.96 -9.75 3.02
C VAL A 88 -8.54 -8.64 2.07
N GLN A 89 -7.24 -8.39 1.96
CA GLN A 89 -6.72 -7.37 1.05
C GLN A 89 -7.21 -7.66 -0.37
N GLN A 90 -7.90 -6.70 -0.97
CA GLN A 90 -8.30 -6.80 -2.35
C GLN A 90 -7.05 -6.55 -3.18
N GLY A 91 -6.65 -7.53 -3.99
CA GLY A 91 -5.66 -7.31 -5.04
C GLY A 91 -6.21 -6.21 -5.95
N THR A 92 -5.67 -5.01 -5.87
CA THR A 92 -6.06 -3.93 -6.78
C THR A 92 -5.59 -4.35 -8.17
N ALA A 93 -6.52 -4.84 -9.00
CA ALA A 93 -6.40 -4.68 -10.43
C ALA A 93 -6.54 -3.17 -10.73
N LYS A 94 -5.50 -2.40 -10.34
CA LYS A 94 -5.26 -1.08 -10.90
C LYS A 94 -5.10 -1.33 -12.39
N THR A 95 -5.79 -0.56 -13.22
CA THR A 95 -5.34 -0.33 -14.59
C THR A 95 -3.86 0.02 -14.48
N VAL A 96 -2.99 -0.91 -14.87
CA VAL A 96 -1.57 -0.80 -14.55
C VAL A 96 -0.98 0.19 -15.54
N PHE A 97 -1.17 1.48 -15.25
CA PHE A 97 -0.51 2.54 -16.00
C PHE A 97 0.98 2.29 -15.89
N SER A 98 1.61 1.98 -17.02
CA SER A 98 3.03 1.68 -17.07
C SER A 98 3.70 2.66 -18.02
N LYS A 99 4.68 3.41 -17.54
CA LYS A 99 5.47 4.32 -18.38
C LYS A 99 6.89 3.80 -18.52
N LYS A 100 7.40 3.84 -19.75
CA LYS A 100 8.75 3.37 -20.09
C LYS A 100 9.79 4.36 -19.56
N ALA A 101 10.79 3.84 -18.86
CA ALA A 101 11.89 4.62 -18.30
C ALA A 101 13.24 3.94 -18.55
N VAL A 102 14.31 4.72 -18.45
CA VAL A 102 15.70 4.28 -18.62
C VAL A 102 16.48 4.59 -17.36
N ILE A 103 17.22 3.61 -16.85
CA ILE A 103 18.06 3.76 -15.66
C ILE A 103 19.22 4.70 -15.94
N THR A 104 19.38 5.71 -15.08
CA THR A 104 20.46 6.72 -15.18
C THR A 104 21.58 6.47 -14.19
N ALA A 105 21.33 5.73 -13.10
CA ALA A 105 22.32 5.41 -12.07
C ALA A 105 23.53 4.62 -12.59
N SER A 106 24.72 5.00 -12.14
CA SER A 106 25.99 4.32 -12.43
C SER A 106 26.60 3.73 -11.15
N PRO A 107 27.11 2.49 -11.16
CA PRO A 107 27.06 1.54 -12.28
C PRO A 107 25.69 0.86 -12.43
N SER A 108 24.88 0.84 -11.37
CA SER A 108 23.56 0.20 -11.36
C SER A 108 22.64 0.78 -10.28
N LEU A 109 21.33 0.61 -10.48
CA LEU A 109 20.28 0.92 -9.52
C LEU A 109 19.87 -0.34 -8.75
N LYS A 110 19.80 -0.26 -7.42
CA LYS A 110 19.30 -1.34 -6.56
C LYS A 110 17.79 -1.49 -6.68
N VAL A 111 17.33 -2.72 -6.89
CA VAL A 111 15.92 -3.12 -6.84
C VAL A 111 15.64 -3.68 -5.44
N ARG A 112 14.56 -3.23 -4.81
CA ARG A 112 14.25 -3.56 -3.41
C ARG A 112 12.86 -4.16 -3.26
N GLU A 113 12.69 -4.94 -2.19
CA GLU A 113 11.42 -5.60 -1.85
C GLU A 113 10.36 -4.64 -1.28
N LYS A 114 10.79 -3.51 -0.69
CA LYS A 114 9.90 -2.47 -0.15
C LYS A 114 10.41 -1.09 -0.59
N PRO A 115 9.55 -0.05 -0.64
CA PRO A 115 9.93 1.32 -0.99
C PRO A 115 10.68 2.00 0.18
N SER A 116 11.88 1.52 0.48
CA SER A 116 12.71 2.01 1.60
C SER A 116 14.19 1.79 1.33
N PRO A 117 15.08 2.75 1.72
CA PRO A 117 16.52 2.61 1.53
C PRO A 117 17.13 1.46 2.36
N ASN A 118 16.42 1.00 3.39
CA ASN A 118 16.84 -0.08 4.27
C ASN A 118 16.21 -1.42 3.89
N ALA A 119 15.33 -1.46 2.89
CA ALA A 119 14.70 -2.69 2.44
C ALA A 119 15.69 -3.64 1.77
N ARG A 120 15.46 -4.94 1.91
CA ARG A 120 16.25 -5.99 1.27
C ARG A 120 16.39 -5.73 -0.23
N VAL A 121 17.64 -5.75 -0.70
CA VAL A 121 17.97 -5.66 -2.13
C VAL A 121 17.70 -7.03 -2.76
N ILE A 122 16.93 -7.05 -3.83
CA ILE A 122 16.51 -8.28 -4.53
C ILE A 122 17.08 -8.38 -5.94
N GLY A 123 17.82 -7.36 -6.37
CA GLY A 123 18.47 -7.31 -7.67
C GLY A 123 19.08 -5.94 -7.94
N THR A 124 19.69 -5.80 -9.12
CA THR A 124 20.20 -4.53 -9.63
C THR A 124 19.84 -4.36 -11.11
N LEU A 125 19.75 -3.12 -11.56
CA LEU A 125 19.51 -2.74 -12.95
C LEU A 125 20.67 -1.87 -13.43
N LYS A 126 21.34 -2.27 -14.50
CA LYS A 126 22.48 -1.53 -15.04
C LYS A 126 22.04 -0.18 -15.64
N LYS A 127 22.96 0.80 -15.67
CA LYS A 127 22.76 2.04 -16.43
C LYS A 127 22.30 1.73 -17.86
N GLY A 128 21.30 2.45 -18.36
CA GLY A 128 20.74 2.24 -19.70
C GLY A 128 19.70 1.13 -19.79
N ALA A 129 19.50 0.32 -18.74
CA ALA A 129 18.41 -0.65 -18.73
C ALA A 129 17.06 0.04 -18.87
N VAL A 130 16.17 -0.57 -19.65
CA VAL A 130 14.81 -0.10 -19.85
C VAL A 130 13.89 -0.81 -18.88
N ILE A 131 13.04 -0.04 -18.20
CA ILE A 131 12.02 -0.54 -17.28
C ILE A 131 10.65 0.04 -17.60
N TYR A 132 9.62 -0.58 -17.03
CA TYR A 132 8.27 -0.02 -16.96
C TYR A 132 7.98 0.33 -15.51
N VAL A 133 7.59 1.58 -15.28
CA VAL A 133 7.20 2.10 -13.97
C VAL A 133 5.69 2.06 -13.87
N TYR A 134 5.17 1.35 -12.86
CA TYR A 134 3.74 1.05 -12.72
C TYR A 134 3.02 1.92 -11.69
N ALA A 135 3.77 2.52 -10.78
CA ALA A 135 3.27 3.50 -9.83
C ALA A 135 4.44 4.28 -9.23
N ALA A 136 4.22 5.53 -8.90
CA ALA A 136 5.07 6.17 -7.91
C ALA A 136 4.58 5.81 -6.49
N LYS A 137 5.44 6.00 -5.50
CA LYS A 137 5.23 5.70 -4.08
C LYS A 137 5.82 6.86 -3.28
N ASP A 138 5.31 7.02 -2.06
CA ASP A 138 5.80 8.01 -1.13
C ASP A 138 7.31 7.89 -0.89
N GLY A 139 7.95 9.02 -0.58
CA GLY A 139 9.38 9.06 -0.26
C GLY A 139 10.32 8.85 -1.46
N GLY A 140 9.86 9.14 -2.69
CA GLY A 140 10.70 9.09 -3.89
C GLY A 140 10.97 7.67 -4.39
N TRP A 141 9.99 6.77 -4.23
CA TRP A 141 10.08 5.40 -4.71
C TRP A 141 9.14 5.17 -5.89
N SER A 142 9.44 4.17 -6.70
CA SER A 142 8.59 3.75 -7.80
C SER A 142 8.48 2.23 -7.87
N GLU A 143 7.26 1.77 -8.11
CA GLU A 143 6.91 0.38 -8.27
C GLU A 143 7.24 -0.09 -9.69
N ILE A 144 7.95 -1.19 -9.78
CA ILE A 144 8.30 -1.89 -11.02
C ILE A 144 7.91 -3.37 -10.90
N ARG A 145 7.96 -4.09 -12.03
CA ARG A 145 7.96 -5.55 -12.03
C ARG A 145 9.39 -6.05 -12.19
N TYR A 146 9.81 -6.95 -11.30
CA TYR A 146 11.11 -7.58 -11.32
C TYR A 146 10.96 -9.07 -11.03
N ASN A 147 11.39 -9.91 -11.97
CA ASN A 147 11.25 -11.38 -11.92
C ASN A 147 9.81 -11.83 -11.60
N GLY A 148 8.83 -11.24 -12.28
CA GLY A 148 7.40 -11.55 -12.10
C GLY A 148 6.76 -11.02 -10.81
N LYS A 149 7.54 -10.37 -9.93
CA LYS A 149 7.06 -9.85 -8.64
C LYS A 149 7.05 -8.33 -8.62
N THR A 150 6.23 -7.76 -7.73
CA THR A 150 6.29 -6.33 -7.41
C THR A 150 7.60 -6.02 -6.71
N ALA A 151 8.26 -4.94 -7.13
CA ALA A 151 9.51 -4.47 -6.58
C ALA A 151 9.60 -2.94 -6.64
N TYR A 152 10.61 -2.37 -6.00
CA TYR A 152 10.74 -0.92 -5.84
C TYR A 152 12.14 -0.42 -6.21
N VAL A 153 12.18 0.72 -6.86
CA VAL A 153 13.41 1.45 -7.20
C VAL A 153 13.26 2.93 -6.82
N ALA A 154 14.35 3.62 -6.56
CA ALA A 154 14.32 5.05 -6.25
C ALA A 154 14.12 5.89 -7.53
N THR A 155 13.18 6.84 -7.49
CA THR A 155 12.69 7.60 -8.65
C THR A 155 13.75 8.50 -9.28
N SER A 156 14.67 9.04 -8.47
CA SER A 156 15.75 9.91 -8.93
C SER A 156 16.81 9.22 -9.80
N PHE A 157 16.74 7.89 -9.96
CA PHE A 157 17.75 7.09 -10.65
C PHE A 157 17.29 6.48 -11.98
N PHE A 158 16.18 6.99 -12.50
CA PHE A 158 15.75 6.76 -13.86
C PHE A 158 15.14 8.03 -14.44
N ARG A 159 14.92 8.04 -15.76
CA ARG A 159 14.11 9.06 -16.44
C ARG A 159 13.12 8.39 -17.37
N PHE A 160 11.96 9.00 -17.57
CA PHE A 160 11.04 8.51 -18.58
C PHE A 160 11.60 8.71 -19.99
N THR A 161 11.20 7.86 -20.94
CA THR A 161 11.62 8.00 -22.34
C THR A 161 10.95 9.19 -23.04
N SER A 162 9.90 9.74 -22.43
CA SER A 162 9.24 10.98 -22.82
C SER A 162 8.86 11.73 -21.55
N ARG A 163 8.65 13.04 -21.66
CA ARG A 163 8.00 13.80 -20.58
C ARG A 163 6.65 13.17 -20.23
N LEU A 164 6.32 13.24 -18.95
CA LEU A 164 4.98 12.93 -18.45
C LEU A 164 3.99 13.94 -19.03
N THR A 165 2.78 13.50 -19.34
CA THR A 165 1.66 14.41 -19.55
C THR A 165 1.00 14.77 -18.20
N ILE A 166 0.15 15.80 -18.19
CA ILE A 166 -0.65 16.16 -16.99
C ILE A 166 -1.48 14.97 -16.50
N ASN A 167 -2.08 14.20 -17.40
CA ASN A 167 -2.88 13.03 -17.04
C ASN A 167 -2.01 11.93 -16.42
N GLU A 168 -0.82 11.70 -16.95
CA GLU A 168 0.12 10.72 -16.41
C GLU A 168 0.63 11.16 -15.03
N ALA A 169 0.96 12.44 -14.85
CA ALA A 169 1.33 13.00 -13.54
C ALA A 169 0.18 12.87 -12.52
N LYS A 170 -1.07 13.15 -12.92
CA LYS A 170 -2.26 12.93 -12.08
C LYS A 170 -2.40 11.47 -11.65
N GLN A 171 -2.20 10.52 -12.57
CA GLN A 171 -2.25 9.09 -12.23
C GLN A 171 -1.13 8.68 -11.29
N LEU A 172 0.10 9.17 -11.49
CA LEU A 172 1.21 8.91 -10.58
C LEU A 172 0.89 9.38 -9.15
N ILE A 173 0.30 10.56 -8.97
CA ILE A 173 -0.12 11.06 -7.65
C ILE A 173 -1.17 10.14 -7.02
N LEU A 174 -2.27 9.85 -7.73
CA LEU A 174 -3.36 9.01 -7.21
C LEU A 174 -2.89 7.60 -6.84
N GLN A 175 -1.85 7.10 -7.51
CA GLN A 175 -1.29 5.79 -7.21
C GLN A 175 -0.32 5.79 -6.03
N SER A 176 0.32 6.93 -5.76
CA SER A 176 1.29 7.13 -4.68
C SER A 176 0.62 7.39 -3.34
N PHE A 177 -0.50 8.10 -3.37
CA PHE A 177 -1.39 8.31 -2.23
C PHE A 177 -2.70 7.53 -2.45
N PRO A 178 -2.68 6.17 -2.45
CA PRO A 178 -3.76 5.32 -2.94
C PRO A 178 -4.95 5.24 -1.99
N HIS A 179 -5.41 6.37 -1.48
CA HIS A 179 -6.53 6.47 -0.56
C HIS A 179 -7.82 6.79 -1.35
N PRO A 180 -8.97 6.19 -1.00
CA PRO A 180 -10.22 6.29 -1.74
C PRO A 180 -10.72 7.73 -1.89
N ASP A 181 -10.50 8.53 -0.84
CA ASP A 181 -10.87 9.93 -0.82
C ASP A 181 -9.77 10.84 -1.39
N THR A 182 -8.60 10.34 -1.82
CA THR A 182 -7.59 11.21 -2.43
C THR A 182 -8.17 11.82 -3.71
N GLU A 183 -8.07 13.14 -3.81
CA GLU A 183 -8.36 13.87 -5.03
C GLU A 183 -7.23 14.83 -5.38
N VAL A 184 -6.99 14.94 -6.68
CA VAL A 184 -6.16 15.99 -7.27
C VAL A 184 -7.10 17.08 -7.75
N LYS A 185 -7.29 18.13 -6.94
CA LYS A 185 -8.22 19.23 -7.23
C LYS A 185 -7.76 20.08 -8.41
N MET A 186 -6.46 20.26 -8.54
CA MET A 186 -5.85 20.95 -9.67
C MET A 186 -4.49 20.35 -9.96
N ILE A 187 -4.11 20.37 -11.23
CA ILE A 187 -2.75 20.07 -11.67
C ILE A 187 -2.46 20.91 -12.89
N TYR A 188 -1.33 21.61 -12.89
CA TYR A 188 -0.91 22.48 -13.97
C TYR A 188 0.60 22.44 -14.13
N TYR A 189 1.07 22.83 -15.32
CA TYR A 189 2.49 22.98 -15.60
C TYR A 189 2.95 24.38 -15.21
N GLU A 190 3.90 24.47 -14.29
CA GLU A 190 4.54 25.70 -13.83
C GLU A 190 5.81 25.93 -14.65
N LYS A 191 5.65 26.66 -15.75
CA LYS A 191 6.71 26.86 -16.78
C LYS A 191 8.00 27.42 -16.20
N GLU A 192 7.92 28.31 -15.22
CA GLU A 192 9.09 28.98 -14.61
C GLU A 192 10.00 28.03 -13.84
N ARG A 193 9.43 26.94 -13.30
CA ARG A 193 10.14 25.93 -12.52
C ARG A 193 10.36 24.63 -13.30
N ASP A 194 9.80 24.52 -14.51
CA ASP A 194 9.74 23.30 -15.33
C ASP A 194 9.20 22.09 -14.54
N VAL A 195 8.08 22.29 -13.83
CA VAL A 195 7.45 21.23 -13.01
C VAL A 195 5.94 21.17 -13.21
N TYR A 196 5.35 20.02 -12.90
CA TYR A 196 3.93 19.97 -12.58
C TYR A 196 3.72 20.30 -11.11
N ARG A 197 2.77 21.18 -10.83
CA ARG A 197 2.31 21.50 -9.48
C ARG A 197 0.86 21.05 -9.33
N ALA A 198 0.60 20.23 -8.32
CA ALA A 198 -0.70 19.63 -8.08
C ALA A 198 -1.19 19.93 -6.67
N ARG A 199 -2.46 20.33 -6.53
CA ARG A 199 -3.13 20.45 -5.24
C ARG A 199 -3.83 19.13 -4.93
N VAL A 200 -3.32 18.42 -3.93
CA VAL A 200 -3.72 17.06 -3.57
C VAL A 200 -4.27 17.07 -2.14
N GLY A 201 -5.33 16.33 -1.91
CA GLY A 201 -5.95 16.24 -0.59
C GLY A 201 -7.07 15.21 -0.55
N TYR A 202 -7.84 15.21 0.54
CA TYR A 202 -8.97 14.31 0.69
C TYR A 202 -10.28 15.00 0.31
N LYS A 203 -11.16 14.27 -0.39
CA LYS A 203 -12.52 14.70 -0.72
C LYS A 203 -13.23 15.17 0.55
N ASN A 204 -13.99 16.25 0.41
CA ASN A 204 -14.81 16.84 1.48
C ASN A 204 -14.03 17.32 2.73
N PHE A 205 -12.69 17.44 2.68
CA PHE A 205 -11.91 18.11 3.73
C PHE A 205 -11.74 19.60 3.41
N ALA A 206 -12.24 20.47 4.29
CA ALA A 206 -12.21 21.93 4.11
C ALA A 206 -10.80 22.54 4.17
N TYR A 207 -9.88 21.96 4.96
CA TYR A 207 -8.54 22.50 5.22
C TYR A 207 -7.39 21.51 4.91
N GLY A 208 -7.62 20.52 4.05
CA GLY A 208 -6.74 19.34 3.91
C GLY A 208 -6.04 19.18 2.55
N TYR A 209 -5.70 20.26 1.86
CA TYR A 209 -4.94 20.19 0.60
C TYR A 209 -3.52 20.69 0.78
N TRP A 210 -2.56 19.94 0.26
CA TRP A 210 -1.17 20.35 0.13
C TRP A 210 -0.76 20.35 -1.34
N TYR A 211 0.40 20.93 -1.61
CA TYR A 211 0.98 20.93 -2.94
C TYR A 211 2.00 19.80 -3.08
N VAL A 212 1.95 19.16 -4.25
CA VAL A 212 2.94 18.19 -4.69
C VAL A 212 3.56 18.73 -5.98
N ILE A 213 4.89 18.76 -6.01
CA ILE A 213 5.67 19.05 -7.20
C ILE A 213 6.09 17.73 -7.84
N ILE A 214 5.96 17.64 -9.17
CA ILE A 214 6.35 16.49 -9.96
C ILE A 214 7.27 16.96 -11.09
N ASP A 215 8.46 16.36 -11.15
CA ASP A 215 9.40 16.54 -12.25
C ASP A 215 8.84 15.86 -13.53
N PRO A 216 8.65 16.59 -14.64
CA PRO A 216 8.08 16.03 -15.87
C PRO A 216 8.96 14.98 -16.56
N ASP A 217 10.27 15.00 -16.33
CA ASP A 217 11.25 14.16 -17.02
C ASP A 217 11.49 12.83 -16.31
N ASN A 218 11.40 12.79 -14.99
CA ASN A 218 11.63 11.57 -14.20
C ASN A 218 10.48 11.18 -13.24
N GLY A 219 9.47 12.03 -13.08
CA GLY A 219 8.33 11.81 -12.18
C GLY A 219 8.67 11.80 -10.70
N ALA A 220 9.84 12.31 -10.30
CA ALA A 220 10.18 12.52 -8.91
C ALA A 220 9.16 13.47 -8.29
N MET A 221 8.61 13.07 -7.15
CA MET A 221 7.64 13.86 -6.42
C MET A 221 8.22 14.33 -5.10
N LYS A 222 7.87 15.55 -4.71
CA LYS A 222 8.11 16.09 -3.38
C LYS A 222 6.92 16.93 -2.94
N ASN A 223 6.72 17.01 -1.64
CA ASN A 223 5.82 18.00 -1.08
C ASN A 223 6.47 19.39 -1.24
N ASP A 224 5.66 20.37 -1.62
CA ASP A 224 6.04 21.79 -1.69
C ASP A 224 5.76 22.47 -0.35
#